data_AF-A0A413X4E6-F1
#
_entry.id   AF-A0A413X4E6-F1
#
_cell.length_a   1.000
_cell.length_b   1.000
_cell.length_c   1.000
_cell.angle_alpha   90.00
_cell.angle_beta   90.00
_cell.angle_gamma   90.00
#
_symmetry.space_group_name_H-M   'P 1'
#
loop_
_entity.id
_entity.type
_entity.pdbx_description
1 polymer ?
#
loop_
_entity_poly.entity_id
_entity_poly.type
_entity_poly.pdbx_seq_one_letter_code
_entity_poly.pdbx_strand_id
1 'polypeptide(L)'
;MLKPVDENFKKYCVTKDGSYLKKIRSIGGGSAALTAAGFLIAGICVLLIAATKDVVTAEGLTLFAAVAAGSALLAIIGIFMRRRRIRTYLEYFSKKSGYTPDQLKEFEREVLEPDSCYDTVSRKLAKNSAAFSWVLTEHWFKQMDHIPIRIEDMAAAFYMNGITYKKIQYGKSIFFVLKDGTIHDVYNWQYDKEGTARIVEELRKRNPLLIPAKSVRAGEEVYNCLEQPERVAELYRSARERRS
;
A
#
# COMPACT_ATOMS: atom_id res chain seq x y z
N MET A 1 -1.07 11.32 -14.03
CA MET A 1 -2.06 10.92 -15.05
C MET A 1 -2.16 9.42 -14.92
N LEU A 2 -3.35 8.88 -14.69
CA LEU A 2 -3.55 7.43 -14.61
C LEU A 2 -3.12 6.83 -15.96
N LYS A 3 -2.20 5.88 -15.90
CA LYS A 3 -1.69 5.15 -17.07
C LYS A 3 -2.35 3.77 -17.10
N PRO A 4 -2.70 3.23 -18.26
CA PRO A 4 -3.15 1.84 -18.35
C PRO A 4 -2.04 0.92 -17.81
N VAL A 5 -2.44 -0.18 -17.19
CA VAL A 5 -1.49 -1.20 -16.74
C VAL A 5 -0.76 -1.78 -17.96
N ASP A 6 0.55 -1.56 -18.00
CA ASP A 6 1.43 -1.97 -19.11
C ASP A 6 2.41 -3.08 -18.70
N GLU A 7 3.22 -3.55 -19.65
CA GLU A 7 4.23 -4.58 -19.38
C GLU A 7 5.30 -4.12 -18.39
N ASN A 8 5.59 -2.81 -18.31
CA ASN A 8 6.50 -2.29 -17.30
C ASN A 8 5.90 -2.40 -15.90
N PHE A 9 4.61 -2.07 -15.75
CA PHE A 9 3.89 -2.23 -14.49
C PHE A 9 3.92 -3.69 -14.07
N LYS A 10 3.58 -4.63 -14.96
CA LYS A 10 3.65 -6.06 -14.65
C LYS A 10 5.07 -6.48 -14.20
N LYS A 11 6.10 -6.06 -14.94
CA LYS A 11 7.51 -6.34 -14.62
C LYS A 11 7.94 -5.83 -13.24
N TYR A 12 7.56 -4.61 -12.87
CA TYR A 12 8.07 -3.95 -11.66
C TYR A 12 7.16 -4.10 -10.44
N CYS A 13 5.85 -4.20 -10.66
CA CYS A 13 4.83 -4.15 -9.62
C CYS A 13 4.14 -5.48 -9.34
N VAL A 14 4.37 -6.51 -10.15
CA VAL A 14 3.73 -7.82 -9.99
C VAL A 14 4.83 -8.88 -9.74
N THR A 15 4.49 -9.96 -9.04
CA THR A 15 5.36 -11.14 -8.94
C THR A 15 5.32 -11.97 -10.22
N LYS A 16 6.26 -12.92 -10.38
CA LYS A 16 6.30 -13.79 -11.56
C LYS A 16 5.04 -14.65 -11.74
N ASP A 17 4.37 -14.97 -10.63
CA ASP A 17 3.11 -15.70 -10.56
C ASP A 17 1.87 -14.77 -10.63
N GLY A 18 2.03 -13.51 -11.06
CA GLY A 18 0.89 -12.63 -11.34
C GLY A 18 0.28 -11.92 -10.12
N SER A 19 0.94 -11.92 -8.95
CA SER A 19 0.34 -11.35 -7.73
C SER A 19 0.89 -9.95 -7.37
N TYR A 20 0.01 -8.97 -7.38
CA TYR A 20 0.32 -7.59 -6.99
C TYR A 20 0.43 -7.43 -5.47
N LEU A 21 -0.49 -8.01 -4.69
CA LEU A 21 -0.46 -7.92 -3.23
C LEU A 21 0.74 -8.67 -2.64
N LYS A 22 1.10 -9.83 -3.21
CA LYS A 22 2.32 -10.56 -2.83
C LYS A 22 3.57 -9.74 -3.14
N LYS A 23 3.59 -8.99 -4.25
CA LYS A 23 4.70 -8.06 -4.54
C LYS A 23 4.85 -7.02 -3.44
N ILE A 24 3.76 -6.37 -3.02
CA ILE A 24 3.79 -5.39 -1.92
C ILE A 24 4.40 -6.01 -0.67
N ARG A 25 3.97 -7.22 -0.30
CA ARG A 25 4.51 -7.94 0.86
C ARG A 25 5.94 -8.43 0.67
N SER A 26 6.46 -8.47 -0.54
CA SER A 26 7.86 -8.83 -0.80
C SER A 26 8.84 -7.66 -0.59
N ILE A 27 8.33 -6.42 -0.48
CA ILE A 27 9.12 -5.19 -0.40
C ILE A 27 9.47 -4.86 1.06
N GLY A 28 10.73 -4.49 1.30
CA GLY A 28 11.20 -3.89 2.57
C GLY A 28 10.93 -4.70 3.84
N GLY A 29 10.91 -3.99 4.97
CA GLY A 29 10.62 -4.50 6.32
C GLY A 29 11.80 -5.17 7.03
N GLY A 30 11.62 -5.47 8.33
CA GLY A 30 12.69 -6.00 9.19
C GLY A 30 13.35 -7.28 8.66
N SER A 31 12.60 -8.15 7.98
CA SER A 31 13.17 -9.35 7.33
C SER A 31 14.19 -9.00 6.24
N ALA A 32 13.96 -7.94 5.46
CA ALA A 32 14.90 -7.51 4.42
C ALA A 32 16.15 -6.86 5.02
N ALA A 33 15.99 -6.08 6.11
CA ALA A 33 17.11 -5.51 6.85
C ALA A 33 18.00 -6.59 7.46
N LEU A 34 17.42 -7.60 8.12
CA LEU A 34 18.15 -8.75 8.67
C LEU A 34 18.91 -9.52 7.60
N THR A 35 18.27 -9.82 6.46
CA THR A 35 18.95 -10.50 5.35
C THR A 35 20.11 -9.69 4.79
N ALA A 36 19.91 -8.39 4.53
CA ALA A 36 20.96 -7.53 3.97
C ALA A 36 22.13 -7.33 4.95
N ALA A 37 21.83 -6.99 6.21
CA ALA A 37 22.85 -6.78 7.24
C ALA A 37 23.62 -8.07 7.54
N GLY A 38 22.93 -9.21 7.67
CA GLY A 38 23.56 -10.48 7.95
C GLY A 38 24.55 -10.91 6.85
N PHE A 39 24.17 -10.79 5.57
CA PHE A 39 25.10 -11.08 4.48
C PHE A 39 26.23 -10.08 4.37
N LEU A 40 25.96 -8.79 4.61
CA LEU A 40 26.99 -7.76 4.59
C LEU A 40 28.06 -8.00 5.65
N ILE A 41 27.65 -8.21 6.91
CA ILE A 41 28.59 -8.44 8.02
C ILE A 41 29.36 -9.75 7.80
N ALA A 42 28.68 -10.82 7.39
CA ALA A 42 29.36 -12.08 7.07
C ALA A 42 30.41 -11.91 5.95
N GLY A 43 30.07 -11.18 4.88
CA GLY A 43 30.99 -10.87 3.79
C GLY A 43 32.20 -10.03 4.24
N ILE A 44 31.98 -9.00 5.06
CA ILE A 44 33.06 -8.18 5.62
C ILE A 44 33.99 -9.03 6.48
N CYS A 45 33.47 -9.90 7.35
CA CYS A 45 34.29 -10.79 8.16
C CYS A 45 35.14 -11.73 7.30
N VAL A 46 34.57 -12.31 6.23
CA VAL A 46 35.31 -13.18 5.30
C VAL A 46 36.43 -12.40 4.60
N LEU A 47 36.16 -11.18 4.15
CA LEU A 47 37.17 -10.32 3.51
C LEU A 47 38.28 -9.91 4.49
N LEU A 48 37.93 -9.57 5.73
CA LEU A 48 38.91 -9.24 6.77
C LEU A 48 39.80 -10.42 7.12
N ILE A 49 39.24 -11.62 7.26
CA ILE A 49 40.01 -12.86 7.46
C ILE A 49 41.01 -13.06 6.30
N ALA A 50 40.54 -12.92 5.06
CA ALA A 50 41.40 -13.11 3.88
C ALA A 50 42.52 -12.06 3.80
N ALA A 51 42.23 -10.80 4.13
CA ALA A 51 43.18 -9.69 4.07
C ALA A 51 44.21 -9.69 5.21
N THR A 52 43.89 -10.30 6.35
CA THR A 52 44.72 -10.25 7.56
C THR A 52 45.28 -11.62 7.97
N LYS A 53 45.17 -12.62 7.09
CA LYS A 53 45.54 -14.02 7.35
C LYS A 53 46.96 -14.22 7.91
N ASP A 54 47.90 -13.34 7.55
CA ASP A 54 49.32 -13.44 7.94
C ASP A 54 49.64 -12.64 9.22
N VAL A 55 48.68 -11.89 9.77
CA VAL A 55 48.87 -10.96 10.88
C VAL A 55 47.90 -11.21 12.04
N VAL A 56 46.74 -11.83 11.77
CA VAL A 56 45.71 -12.13 12.78
C VAL A 56 46.07 -13.36 13.61
N THR A 57 45.86 -13.26 14.93
CA THR A 57 46.03 -14.37 15.86
C THR A 57 44.93 -15.42 15.68
N ALA A 58 45.18 -16.65 16.15
CA ALA A 58 44.16 -17.71 16.14
C ALA A 58 42.87 -17.31 16.87
N GLU A 59 42.96 -16.53 17.95
CA GLU A 59 41.82 -15.97 18.67
C GLU A 59 41.03 -14.97 17.82
N GLY A 60 41.73 -14.09 17.10
CA GLY A 60 41.09 -13.15 16.16
C GLY A 60 40.39 -13.87 15.01
N LEU A 61 41.00 -14.92 14.45
CA LEU A 61 40.40 -15.75 13.41
C LEU A 61 39.12 -16.44 13.91
N THR A 62 39.17 -16.97 15.14
CA THR A 62 38.01 -17.61 15.79
C THR A 62 36.87 -16.62 16.02
N LEU A 63 37.19 -15.41 16.49
CA LEU A 63 36.21 -14.34 16.69
C LEU A 63 35.55 -13.94 15.36
N PHE A 64 36.33 -13.69 14.31
CA PHE A 64 35.78 -13.34 13.00
C PHE A 64 34.91 -14.46 12.41
N ALA A 65 35.32 -15.72 12.56
CA ALA A 65 34.52 -16.87 12.13
C ALA A 65 33.19 -16.96 12.89
N ALA A 66 33.20 -16.74 14.21
CA ALA A 66 31.99 -16.75 15.03
C ALA A 66 31.02 -15.62 14.65
N VAL A 67 31.53 -14.40 14.43
CA VAL A 67 30.71 -13.26 13.98
C VAL A 67 30.15 -13.50 12.59
N ALA A 68 30.95 -14.06 11.67
CA ALA A 68 30.49 -14.40 10.32
C ALA A 68 29.36 -15.44 10.37
N ALA A 69 29.52 -16.50 11.17
CA ALA A 69 28.51 -17.54 11.35
C ALA A 69 27.21 -16.98 11.97
N GLY A 70 27.32 -16.19 13.03
CA GLY A 70 26.17 -15.54 13.66
C GLY A 70 25.43 -14.59 12.70
N SER A 71 26.18 -13.84 11.88
CA SER A 71 25.61 -12.93 10.89
C SER A 71 24.92 -13.67 9.74
N ALA A 72 25.49 -14.79 9.29
CA ALA A 72 24.85 -15.67 8.30
C ALA A 72 23.55 -16.26 8.85
N LEU A 73 23.51 -16.65 10.13
CA LEU A 73 22.29 -17.12 10.79
C LEU A 73 21.19 -16.05 10.80
N LEU A 74 21.53 -14.79 11.12
CA LEU A 74 20.59 -13.67 11.03
C LEU A 74 20.04 -13.49 9.61
N ALA A 75 20.89 -13.67 8.59
CA ALA A 75 20.45 -13.56 7.21
C ALA A 75 19.43 -14.66 6.85
N ILE A 76 19.69 -15.89 7.29
CA ILE A 76 18.80 -17.06 7.13
C ILE A 76 17.47 -16.82 7.84
N ILE A 77 17.48 -16.33 9.08
CA ILE A 77 16.26 -15.96 9.82
C ILE A 77 15.46 -14.92 9.04
N GLY A 78 16.12 -13.87 8.52
CA GLY A 78 15.49 -12.87 7.66
C GLY A 78 14.81 -13.49 6.42
N ILE A 79 15.44 -14.48 5.78
CA ILE A 79 14.86 -15.20 4.63
C ILE A 79 13.60 -15.96 5.05
N PHE A 80 13.63 -16.70 6.16
CA PHE A 80 12.46 -17.43 6.65
C PHE A 80 11.31 -16.50 7.01
N MET A 81 11.59 -15.39 7.71
CA MET A 81 10.60 -14.36 8.02
C MET A 81 9.99 -13.77 6.74
N ARG A 82 10.81 -13.48 5.73
CA ARG A 82 10.33 -12.96 4.44
C ARG A 82 9.43 -13.97 3.73
N ARG A 83 9.83 -15.25 3.68
CA ARG A 83 9.03 -16.32 3.07
C ARG A 83 7.68 -16.48 3.76
N ARG A 84 7.66 -16.49 5.09
CA ARG A 84 6.41 -16.53 5.88
C ARG A 84 5.51 -15.35 5.54
N ARG A 85 6.07 -14.13 5.53
CA ARG A 85 5.36 -12.89 5.23
C ARG A 85 4.71 -12.87 3.84
N ILE A 86 5.41 -13.42 2.85
CA ILE A 86 4.94 -13.54 1.46
C ILE A 86 3.87 -14.63 1.36
N ARG A 87 4.03 -15.77 2.04
CA ARG A 87 3.06 -16.87 2.03
C ARG A 87 1.71 -16.46 2.65
N THR A 88 1.73 -15.71 3.74
CA THR A 88 0.52 -15.27 4.46
C THR A 88 0.02 -13.90 4.00
N TYR A 89 0.26 -13.53 2.72
CA TYR A 89 -0.08 -12.20 2.24
C TYR A 89 -1.59 -11.94 2.22
N LEU A 90 -2.39 -12.91 1.76
CA LEU A 90 -3.86 -12.78 1.73
C LEU A 90 -4.43 -12.66 3.14
N GLU A 91 -3.98 -13.48 4.09
CA GLU A 91 -4.40 -13.37 5.50
C GLU A 91 -4.07 -11.98 6.07
N TYR A 92 -2.89 -11.44 5.75
CA TYR A 92 -2.50 -10.10 6.19
C TYR A 92 -3.44 -9.03 5.64
N PHE A 93 -3.73 -9.03 4.34
CA PHE A 93 -4.63 -8.04 3.73
C PHE A 93 -6.07 -8.25 4.17
N SER A 94 -6.54 -9.48 4.31
CA SER A 94 -7.89 -9.80 4.78
C SER A 94 -8.10 -9.27 6.20
N LYS A 95 -7.18 -9.57 7.13
CA LYS A 95 -7.24 -9.04 8.50
C LYS A 95 -7.19 -7.51 8.55
N LYS A 96 -6.46 -6.86 7.65
CA LYS A 96 -6.29 -5.41 7.64
C LYS A 96 -7.45 -4.66 6.99
N SER A 97 -8.09 -5.27 6.00
CA SER A 97 -9.15 -4.63 5.21
C SER A 97 -10.56 -5.06 5.59
N GLY A 98 -10.71 -6.19 6.27
CA GLY A 98 -12.02 -6.81 6.52
C GLY A 98 -12.56 -7.60 5.32
N TYR A 99 -11.91 -7.54 4.15
CA TYR A 99 -12.31 -8.31 2.97
C TYR A 99 -11.92 -9.78 3.07
N THR A 100 -12.73 -10.64 2.47
CA THR A 100 -12.43 -12.08 2.40
C THR A 100 -11.26 -12.33 1.43
N PRO A 101 -10.57 -13.47 1.56
CA PRO A 101 -9.51 -13.84 0.62
C PRO A 101 -9.98 -13.88 -0.84
N ASP A 102 -11.24 -14.23 -1.12
CA ASP A 102 -11.75 -14.32 -2.49
C ASP A 102 -12.04 -12.94 -3.08
N GLN A 103 -12.53 -11.99 -2.28
CA GLN A 103 -12.62 -10.58 -2.70
C GLN A 103 -11.23 -10.00 -3.01
N LEU A 104 -10.21 -10.34 -2.22
CA LEU A 104 -8.84 -9.90 -2.48
C LEU A 104 -8.24 -10.55 -3.73
N LYS A 105 -8.58 -11.82 -4.03
CA LYS A 105 -8.18 -12.47 -5.29
C LYS A 105 -8.86 -11.84 -6.51
N GLU A 106 -10.11 -11.41 -6.38
CA GLU A 106 -10.79 -10.61 -7.40
C GLU A 106 -10.01 -9.33 -7.68
N PHE A 107 -9.60 -8.58 -6.63
CA PHE A 107 -8.71 -7.44 -6.81
C PHE A 107 -7.42 -7.83 -7.55
N GLU A 108 -6.74 -8.91 -7.16
CA GLU A 108 -5.50 -9.33 -7.83
C GLU A 108 -5.69 -9.65 -9.32
N ARG A 109 -6.82 -10.26 -9.69
CA ARG A 109 -7.19 -10.51 -11.08
C ARG A 109 -7.43 -9.20 -11.81
N GLU A 110 -8.30 -8.34 -11.26
CA GLU A 110 -8.66 -7.07 -11.88
C GLU A 110 -7.45 -6.16 -12.13
N VAL A 111 -6.46 -6.14 -11.24
CA VAL A 111 -5.23 -5.33 -11.41
C VAL A 111 -4.52 -5.64 -12.74
N LEU A 112 -4.66 -6.85 -13.28
CA LEU A 112 -4.01 -7.26 -14.53
C LEU A 112 -4.89 -7.07 -15.77
N GLU A 113 -6.14 -6.65 -15.60
CA GLU A 113 -7.07 -6.42 -16.70
C GLU A 113 -6.70 -5.16 -17.49
N PRO A 114 -7.01 -5.09 -18.80
CA PRO A 114 -6.64 -3.97 -19.68
C PRO A 114 -7.19 -2.61 -19.22
N ASP A 115 -8.35 -2.60 -18.59
CA ASP A 115 -9.03 -1.38 -18.14
C ASP A 115 -8.53 -0.87 -16.78
N SER A 116 -7.64 -1.62 -16.14
CA SER A 116 -6.97 -1.18 -14.93
C SER A 116 -5.93 -0.12 -15.24
N CYS A 117 -5.87 0.88 -14.38
CA CYS A 117 -4.92 1.97 -14.49
C CYS A 117 -4.18 2.21 -13.18
N TYR A 118 -3.00 2.80 -13.30
CA TYR A 118 -2.14 3.08 -12.17
C TYR A 118 -1.52 4.47 -12.29
N ASP A 119 -1.11 5.03 -11.15
CA ASP A 119 -0.19 6.15 -11.14
C ASP A 119 0.86 5.92 -10.06
N THR A 120 2.08 6.38 -10.33
CA THR A 120 3.19 6.27 -9.38
C THR A 120 3.44 7.64 -8.80
N VAL A 121 3.61 7.67 -7.48
CA VAL A 121 3.98 8.85 -6.70
C VAL A 121 5.18 9.56 -7.38
N SER A 122 6.32 8.90 -7.56
CA SER A 122 7.50 9.46 -8.24
C SER A 122 7.34 9.82 -9.73
N ARG A 123 6.17 9.61 -10.36
CA ARG A 123 5.88 9.65 -11.82
C ARG A 123 6.78 8.75 -12.69
N LYS A 124 7.79 8.13 -12.09
CA LYS A 124 8.72 7.17 -12.66
C LYS A 124 8.45 5.82 -12.02
N LEU A 125 8.12 4.84 -12.85
CA LEU A 125 7.95 3.47 -12.45
C LEU A 125 9.35 2.83 -12.22
N ALA A 126 9.53 2.21 -11.07
CA ALA A 126 10.78 1.58 -10.67
C ALA A 126 10.54 0.27 -9.93
N LYS A 127 11.61 -0.47 -9.66
CA LYS A 127 11.55 -1.68 -8.83
C LYS A 127 10.97 -1.29 -7.46
N ASN A 128 9.98 -2.06 -7.00
CA ASN A 128 9.24 -1.83 -5.75
C ASN A 128 8.19 -0.70 -5.80
N SER A 129 7.91 -0.11 -6.96
CA SER A 129 6.81 0.86 -7.10
C SER A 129 5.44 0.29 -6.72
N ALA A 130 5.25 -1.03 -6.63
CA ALA A 130 3.99 -1.63 -6.17
C ALA A 130 3.51 -1.04 -4.85
N ALA A 131 4.41 -0.81 -3.89
CA ALA A 131 4.05 -0.22 -2.58
C ALA A 131 3.76 1.29 -2.66
N PHE A 132 4.08 1.95 -3.76
CA PHE A 132 3.97 3.40 -3.92
C PHE A 132 3.15 3.79 -5.17
N SER A 133 2.36 2.84 -5.66
CA SER A 133 1.45 3.05 -6.79
C SER A 133 0.02 3.12 -6.31
N TRP A 134 -0.72 4.03 -6.92
CA TRP A 134 -2.17 4.03 -6.93
C TRP A 134 -2.59 3.05 -8.02
N VAL A 135 -3.56 2.22 -7.75
CA VAL A 135 -4.14 1.30 -8.73
C VAL A 135 -5.64 1.43 -8.64
N LEU A 136 -6.25 1.70 -9.79
CA LEU A 136 -7.68 1.79 -9.97
C LEU A 136 -8.06 0.71 -10.98
N THR A 137 -9.01 -0.11 -10.57
CA THR A 137 -9.57 -1.20 -11.38
C THR A 137 -11.05 -0.91 -11.66
N GLU A 138 -11.81 -1.88 -12.11
CA GLU A 138 -13.26 -1.73 -12.27
C GLU A 138 -13.94 -1.53 -10.91
N HIS A 139 -13.62 -2.37 -9.92
CA HIS A 139 -14.33 -2.39 -8.64
C HIS A 139 -13.49 -1.96 -7.44
N TRP A 140 -12.18 -1.81 -7.62
CA TRP A 140 -11.24 -1.56 -6.53
C TRP A 140 -10.36 -0.35 -6.76
N PHE A 141 -10.04 0.31 -5.65
CA PHE A 141 -9.02 1.32 -5.56
C PHE A 141 -8.03 0.96 -4.47
N LYS A 142 -6.75 1.05 -4.80
CA LYS A 142 -5.65 0.85 -3.87
C LYS A 142 -4.72 2.05 -3.96
N GLN A 143 -4.47 2.70 -2.84
CA GLN A 143 -3.56 3.83 -2.76
C GLN A 143 -2.25 3.44 -2.07
N MET A 144 -1.11 3.62 -2.73
CA MET A 144 0.24 3.52 -2.13
C MET A 144 0.41 2.31 -1.18
N ASP A 145 0.85 2.49 0.05
CA ASP A 145 1.09 1.42 1.02
C ASP A 145 -0.17 1.00 1.78
N HIS A 146 -1.34 1.52 1.39
CA HIS A 146 -2.62 1.21 2.01
C HIS A 146 -3.24 -0.06 1.41
N ILE A 147 -4.23 -0.59 2.13
CA ILE A 147 -5.04 -1.73 1.70
C ILE A 147 -5.86 -1.37 0.45
N PRO A 148 -6.17 -2.35 -0.42
CA PRO A 148 -7.20 -2.17 -1.44
C PRO A 148 -8.57 -1.98 -0.78
N ILE A 149 -9.37 -1.09 -1.36
CA ILE A 149 -10.73 -0.75 -0.92
C ILE A 149 -11.66 -0.92 -2.12
N ARG A 150 -12.81 -1.57 -1.93
CA ARG A 150 -13.84 -1.62 -2.97
C ARG A 150 -14.41 -0.23 -3.17
N ILE A 151 -14.51 0.20 -4.43
CA ILE A 151 -15.04 1.51 -4.78
C ILE A 151 -16.50 1.64 -4.35
N GLU A 152 -17.25 0.52 -4.38
CA GLU A 152 -18.62 0.45 -3.85
C GLU A 152 -18.75 0.65 -2.34
N ASP A 153 -17.67 0.44 -1.59
CA ASP A 153 -17.67 0.64 -0.14
C ASP A 153 -17.29 2.08 0.24
N MET A 154 -16.97 2.94 -0.73
CA MET A 154 -16.63 4.33 -0.49
C MET A 154 -17.89 5.20 -0.51
N ALA A 155 -18.22 5.78 0.64
CA ALA A 155 -19.31 6.75 0.77
C ALA A 155 -18.88 8.15 0.31
N ALA A 156 -17.66 8.56 0.64
CA ALA A 156 -17.12 9.85 0.22
C ALA A 156 -15.63 9.76 -0.13
N ALA A 157 -15.19 10.59 -1.07
CA ALA A 157 -13.78 10.80 -1.41
C ALA A 157 -13.53 12.27 -1.78
N PHE A 158 -12.67 12.98 -1.06
CA PHE A 158 -12.46 14.41 -1.30
C PHE A 158 -11.06 14.89 -0.96
N TYR A 159 -10.63 15.92 -1.68
CA TYR A 159 -9.35 16.60 -1.46
C TYR A 159 -9.48 17.67 -0.37
N MET A 160 -8.50 17.74 0.51
CA MET A 160 -8.31 18.83 1.47
C MET A 160 -6.87 19.32 1.42
N ASN A 161 -6.67 20.60 1.75
CA ASN A 161 -5.35 21.19 1.92
C ASN A 161 -5.33 22.05 3.17
N GLY A 162 -4.39 21.80 4.08
CA GLY A 162 -4.19 22.62 5.27
C GLY A 162 -5.32 22.45 6.28
N ILE A 163 -5.56 21.21 6.73
CA ILE A 163 -6.54 20.94 7.78
C ILE A 163 -5.90 20.28 8.98
N THR A 164 -6.51 20.48 10.15
CA THR A 164 -6.16 19.72 11.35
C THR A 164 -7.26 18.70 11.60
N TYR A 165 -6.91 17.41 11.65
CA TYR A 165 -7.83 16.32 11.96
C TYR A 165 -7.16 15.39 12.97
N LYS A 166 -7.87 15.03 14.05
CA LYS A 166 -7.34 14.20 15.16
C LYS A 166 -5.98 14.69 15.71
N LYS A 167 -5.82 16.02 15.84
CA LYS A 167 -4.57 16.68 16.28
C LYS A 167 -3.37 16.51 15.33
N ILE A 168 -3.60 16.02 14.12
CA ILE A 168 -2.58 15.90 13.06
C ILE A 168 -2.85 16.98 12.03
N GLN A 169 -1.81 17.73 11.66
CA GLN A 169 -1.89 18.72 10.59
C GLN A 169 -1.65 18.03 9.24
N TYR A 170 -2.66 18.08 8.39
CA TYR A 170 -2.64 17.56 7.03
C TYR A 170 -2.42 18.71 6.05
N GLY A 171 -1.39 18.57 5.22
CA GLY A 171 -1.21 19.38 4.01
C GLY A 171 -2.18 18.93 2.90
N LYS A 172 -1.69 18.85 1.67
CA LYS A 172 -2.42 18.26 0.54
C LYS A 172 -2.75 16.80 0.84
N SER A 173 -4.03 16.45 0.94
CA SER A 173 -4.47 15.11 1.35
C SER A 173 -5.78 14.72 0.68
N ILE A 174 -5.98 13.41 0.51
CA ILE A 174 -7.28 12.83 0.14
C ILE A 174 -7.85 12.11 1.34
N PHE A 175 -9.15 12.28 1.57
CA PHE A 175 -9.90 11.60 2.60
C PHE A 175 -10.92 10.68 1.95
N PHE A 176 -11.11 9.50 2.53
CA PHE A 176 -12.17 8.56 2.20
C PHE A 176 -13.02 8.31 3.44
N VAL A 177 -14.33 8.27 3.25
CA VAL A 177 -15.27 7.73 4.24
C VAL A 177 -15.83 6.44 3.67
N LEU A 178 -15.72 5.35 4.42
CA LEU A 178 -16.29 4.07 4.04
C LEU A 178 -17.76 3.97 4.43
N LYS A 179 -18.46 2.99 3.85
CA LYS A 179 -19.87 2.70 4.10
C LYS A 179 -20.19 2.32 5.54
N ASP A 180 -19.18 2.08 6.37
CA ASP A 180 -19.30 1.78 7.80
C ASP A 180 -18.91 2.98 8.69
N GLY A 181 -18.65 4.16 8.10
CA GLY A 181 -18.22 5.35 8.83
C GLY A 181 -16.71 5.44 9.09
N THR A 182 -15.93 4.42 8.72
CA THR A 182 -14.47 4.46 8.86
C THR A 182 -13.88 5.55 7.97
N ILE A 183 -13.04 6.40 8.55
CA ILE A 183 -12.27 7.41 7.80
C ILE A 183 -10.87 6.86 7.51
N HIS A 184 -10.51 6.87 6.23
CA HIS A 184 -9.12 6.72 5.79
C HIS A 184 -8.62 8.06 5.29
N ASP A 185 -7.46 8.48 5.77
CA ASP A 185 -6.77 9.68 5.32
C ASP A 185 -5.42 9.30 4.71
N VAL A 186 -5.03 9.99 3.66
CA VAL A 186 -3.69 9.83 3.10
C VAL A 186 -3.09 11.18 2.82
N TYR A 187 -1.96 11.42 3.47
CA TYR A 187 -1.09 12.55 3.16
C TYR A 187 -0.58 12.43 1.72
N ASN A 188 -0.98 13.38 0.89
CA ASN A 188 -0.77 13.37 -0.54
C ASN A 188 0.07 14.57 -0.97
N TRP A 189 1.33 14.62 -0.53
CA TRP A 189 2.23 15.74 -0.82
C TRP A 189 2.49 15.99 -2.31
N GLN A 190 2.23 15.01 -3.16
CA GLN A 190 2.61 15.04 -4.57
C GLN A 190 1.50 15.39 -5.54
N TYR A 191 0.24 15.15 -5.18
CA TYR A 191 -0.87 15.59 -6.01
C TYR A 191 -1.41 16.92 -5.48
N ASP A 192 -1.56 17.85 -6.42
CA ASP A 192 -2.36 19.04 -6.23
C ASP A 192 -3.86 18.70 -6.25
N LYS A 193 -4.67 19.74 -6.09
CA LYS A 193 -6.13 19.66 -6.14
C LYS A 193 -6.61 19.02 -7.44
N GLU A 194 -6.00 19.34 -8.58
CA GLU A 194 -6.41 18.84 -9.89
C GLU A 194 -6.10 17.35 -10.05
N GLY A 195 -4.92 16.91 -9.63
CA GLY A 195 -4.55 15.50 -9.62
C GLY A 195 -5.49 14.66 -8.78
N THR A 196 -5.85 15.16 -7.61
CA THR A 196 -6.79 14.47 -6.73
C THR A 196 -8.21 14.50 -7.29
N ALA A 197 -8.66 15.63 -7.86
CA ALA A 197 -9.97 15.75 -8.50
C ALA A 197 -10.15 14.76 -9.65
N ARG A 198 -9.11 14.52 -10.46
CA ARG A 198 -9.15 13.50 -11.53
C ARG A 198 -9.41 12.10 -10.98
N ILE A 199 -8.80 11.75 -9.84
CA ILE A 199 -8.99 10.42 -9.25
C ILE A 199 -10.37 10.31 -8.62
N VAL A 200 -10.85 11.34 -7.93
CA VAL A 200 -12.21 11.39 -7.38
C VAL A 200 -13.24 11.26 -8.52
N GLU A 201 -13.01 11.89 -9.66
CA GLU A 201 -13.90 11.75 -10.82
C GLU A 201 -13.91 10.33 -11.38
N GLU A 202 -12.76 9.67 -11.49
CA GLU A 202 -12.69 8.28 -11.93
C GLU A 202 -13.35 7.30 -10.95
N LEU A 203 -13.27 7.57 -9.65
CA LEU A 203 -14.01 6.83 -8.63
C LEU A 203 -15.52 7.06 -8.78
N ARG A 204 -15.95 8.30 -9.03
CA ARG A 204 -17.37 8.67 -9.20
C ARG A 204 -17.99 8.03 -10.44
N LYS A 205 -17.23 7.85 -11.52
CA LYS A 205 -17.69 7.10 -12.71
C LYS A 205 -18.07 5.67 -12.37
N ARG A 206 -17.30 5.02 -11.48
CA ARG A 206 -17.49 3.63 -11.04
C ARG A 206 -18.46 3.50 -9.85
N ASN A 207 -18.60 4.55 -9.05
CA ASN A 207 -19.58 4.67 -7.99
C ASN A 207 -20.29 6.04 -8.07
N PRO A 208 -21.40 6.14 -8.82
CA PRO A 208 -22.12 7.40 -9.01
C PRO A 208 -22.74 8.01 -7.75
N LEU A 209 -22.81 7.25 -6.65
CA LEU A 209 -23.30 7.71 -5.34
C LEU A 209 -22.19 8.27 -4.45
N LEU A 210 -20.92 8.17 -4.87
CA LEU A 210 -19.78 8.70 -4.13
C LEU A 210 -19.91 10.21 -3.93
N ILE A 211 -19.76 10.66 -2.68
CA ILE A 211 -19.78 12.07 -2.32
C ILE A 211 -18.38 12.67 -2.57
N PRO A 212 -18.21 13.62 -3.52
CA PRO A 212 -16.90 14.12 -3.93
C PRO A 212 -16.42 15.35 -3.12
N ALA A 213 -17.03 15.62 -1.96
CA ALA A 213 -16.83 16.84 -1.19
C ALA A 213 -16.78 16.58 0.31
N LYS A 214 -16.14 17.50 1.06
CA LYS A 214 -16.06 17.43 2.53
C LYS A 214 -17.44 17.45 3.19
N SER A 215 -18.43 18.10 2.58
CA SER A 215 -19.78 18.20 3.13
C SER A 215 -20.81 17.80 2.10
N VAL A 216 -21.90 17.20 2.58
CA VAL A 216 -23.07 16.80 1.78
C VAL A 216 -24.33 17.40 2.39
N ARG A 217 -25.23 17.89 1.54
CA ARG A 217 -26.56 18.36 1.97
C ARG A 217 -27.58 17.25 1.74
N ALA A 218 -28.40 16.96 2.75
CA ALA A 218 -29.58 16.11 2.59
C ALA A 218 -30.79 16.79 3.24
N GLY A 219 -31.74 17.22 2.42
CA GLY A 219 -32.82 18.11 2.87
C GLY A 219 -32.27 19.47 3.30
N GLU A 220 -32.65 19.92 4.50
CA GLU A 220 -32.20 21.18 5.10
C GLU A 220 -30.88 21.03 5.87
N GLU A 221 -30.45 19.79 6.16
CA GLU A 221 -29.26 19.51 6.94
C GLU A 221 -27.99 19.40 6.08
N VAL A 222 -26.86 19.83 6.64
CA VAL A 222 -25.53 19.71 6.03
C VAL A 222 -24.64 18.87 6.94
N TYR A 223 -24.13 17.78 6.40
CA TYR A 223 -23.27 16.84 7.12
C TYR A 223 -21.82 16.98 6.67
N ASN A 224 -20.90 16.98 7.63
CA ASN A 224 -19.47 17.06 7.38
C ASN A 224 -18.84 15.66 7.48
N CYS A 225 -18.16 15.22 6.42
CA CYS A 225 -17.58 13.88 6.30
C CYS A 225 -16.53 13.56 7.36
N LEU A 226 -15.86 14.56 7.94
CA LEU A 226 -14.83 14.34 8.97
C LEU A 226 -15.38 14.40 10.40
N GLU A 227 -16.49 15.12 10.60
CA GLU A 227 -17.11 15.33 11.91
C GLU A 227 -18.26 14.35 12.15
N GLN A 228 -18.94 13.93 11.09
CA GLN A 228 -20.13 13.07 11.12
C GLN A 228 -20.04 11.93 10.09
N PRO A 229 -18.95 11.14 10.06
CA PRO A 229 -18.75 10.12 9.02
C PRO A 229 -19.83 9.02 9.04
N GLU A 230 -20.34 8.64 10.22
CA GLU A 230 -21.42 7.65 10.36
C GLU A 230 -22.71 8.09 9.66
N ARG A 231 -23.06 9.37 9.79
CA ARG A 231 -24.24 9.93 9.11
C ARG A 231 -24.04 10.01 7.60
N VAL A 232 -22.85 10.36 7.16
CA VAL A 232 -22.49 10.35 5.73
C VAL A 232 -22.57 8.93 5.16
N ALA A 233 -22.07 7.94 5.90
CA ALA A 233 -22.15 6.53 5.52
C ALA A 233 -23.60 6.03 5.47
N GLU A 234 -24.43 6.42 6.44
CA GLU A 234 -25.88 6.14 6.46
C GLU A 234 -26.58 6.72 5.22
N LEU A 235 -26.37 8.01 4.92
CA LEU A 235 -26.92 8.65 3.73
C LEU A 235 -26.54 7.91 2.45
N TYR A 236 -25.28 7.49 2.34
CA TYR A 236 -24.78 6.71 1.21
C TYR A 236 -25.49 5.35 1.09
N ARG A 237 -25.60 4.59 2.19
CA ARG A 237 -26.30 3.29 2.21
C ARG A 237 -27.78 3.44 1.82
N SER A 238 -28.49 4.39 2.42
CA SER A 238 -29.90 4.64 2.11
C SER A 238 -30.13 5.14 0.68
N ALA A 239 -29.19 5.87 0.08
CA ALA A 239 -29.26 6.23 -1.33
C ALA A 239 -29.06 5.02 -2.26
N ARG A 240 -28.24 4.06 -1.84
CA ARG A 240 -27.94 2.85 -2.60
C ARG A 240 -29.09 1.84 -2.57
N GLU A 241 -29.70 1.63 -1.40
CA GLU A 241 -30.90 0.79 -1.24
C GLU A 241 -32.09 1.27 -2.09
N ARG A 242 -32.20 2.58 -2.33
CA ARG A 242 -33.25 3.15 -3.21
C ARG A 242 -33.01 2.93 -4.70
N ARG A 243 -31.80 2.52 -5.10
CA ARG A 243 -31.42 2.27 -6.50
C ARG A 243 -31.34 0.79 -6.86
N SER A 244 -31.27 -0.10 -5.87
CA SER A 244 -31.31 -1.57 -6.03
C SER A 244 -32.75 -2.06 -6.11
#